data_AF-A0AAU2RGN9-F1
#
_entry.id   AF-A0AAU2RGN9-F1
#
_cell.length_a   1.000
_cell.length_b   1.000
_cell.length_c   1.000
_cell.angle_alpha   90.00
_cell.angle_beta   90.00
_cell.angle_gamma   90.00
#
_symmetry.space_group_name_H-M   'P 1'
#
loop_
_entity.id
_entity.type
_entity.pdbx_description
1 polymer ?
#
loop_
_entity_poly.entity_id
_entity_poly.type
_entity_poly.pdbx_seq_one_letter_code
_entity_poly.pdbx_strand_id
1 'polypeptide(L)'
;MRPPLEHELRDALVHNLELIEPGLRPVQFKEYPLPNAHGTKGSIDILARDRHRMWVVVELKRSRSSARQALHEVNKYTELLCREKNLAPDRIRAVIVAMPDDWEELLTAVSNAARDWSHDLRGYRLLLDRGGHPVGAERVQLLPQAFEPRITPIHNLFFFTTEEQRRHGWSIVSKVAADLGALDLLAADFDRVAEKQRTPAPFGLYLAVGRVNEGRASADLLSGYDGPEPFAAEHPAEYLALCAICNRLARSEIRGMDMEGAQPGLLSNLADDPNWAVRGFRGTGAFGDTAAFEERDLFRFLTGDDRGDSQVLYTGSASPQVASRWEGFRREIRQSLAGNQEWESLVDGWLDEASQKVGDGDVGLHIYNPCNLLQAIIHGWPDRVEEFLPMVMGEAVPDQGRPSSVRGALCWNGRGMSLPEAVRLVYRDPLFLMSNMYGGTVWERDQELLDLLGLQYVLLEKVGSSRAKASAIDERRIWVRREQGVRVYSSLAHPYAYAQAHADIAADGEIVSVAQYLNMRPREVEIVAREYRDFVHVV
;
A
#
# COMPACT_ATOMS: atom_id res chain seq x y z
N MET A 1 -32.05 -17.94 -35.47
CA MET A 1 -32.13 -17.16 -36.72
C MET A 1 -30.78 -16.51 -36.93
N ARG A 2 -30.23 -16.43 -38.15
CA ARG A 2 -28.94 -15.75 -38.35
C ARG A 2 -29.16 -14.23 -38.22
N PRO A 3 -28.37 -13.50 -37.42
CA PRO A 3 -28.46 -12.05 -37.36
C PRO A 3 -28.20 -11.46 -38.77
N PRO A 4 -28.78 -10.28 -39.09
CA PRO A 4 -28.44 -9.55 -40.31
C PRO A 4 -26.94 -9.24 -40.39
N LEU A 5 -26.49 -8.84 -41.58
CA LEU A 5 -25.10 -8.41 -41.75
C LEU A 5 -24.84 -7.12 -40.96
N GLU A 6 -23.59 -6.90 -40.55
CA GLU A 6 -23.23 -5.79 -39.66
C GLU A 6 -23.58 -4.43 -40.26
N HIS A 7 -23.34 -4.25 -41.56
CA HIS A 7 -23.70 -3.03 -42.27
C HIS A 7 -25.21 -2.79 -42.34
N GLU A 8 -26.02 -3.85 -42.42
CA GLU A 8 -27.49 -3.75 -42.42
C GLU A 8 -28.00 -3.30 -41.03
N LEU A 9 -27.42 -3.87 -39.96
CA LEU A 9 -27.72 -3.46 -38.60
C LEU A 9 -27.29 -2.02 -38.34
N ARG A 10 -26.09 -1.62 -38.79
CA ARG A 10 -25.59 -0.24 -38.71
C ARG A 10 -26.52 0.72 -39.42
N ASP A 11 -26.89 0.41 -40.66
CA ASP A 11 -27.75 1.26 -41.48
C ASP A 11 -29.16 1.39 -40.88
N ALA A 12 -29.68 0.34 -40.22
CA ALA A 12 -30.94 0.44 -39.48
C ALA A 12 -30.80 1.28 -38.19
N LEU A 13 -29.70 1.10 -37.47
CA LEU A 13 -29.46 1.72 -36.16
C LEU A 13 -29.14 3.22 -36.28
N VAL A 14 -28.39 3.64 -37.31
CA VAL A 14 -28.00 5.05 -37.51
C VAL A 14 -29.21 5.98 -37.74
N HIS A 15 -30.32 5.43 -38.25
CA HIS A 15 -31.58 6.15 -38.41
C HIS A 15 -32.40 6.22 -37.11
N ASN A 16 -32.10 5.37 -36.12
CA ASN A 16 -32.87 5.23 -34.88
C ASN A 16 -31.93 5.18 -33.65
N LEU A 17 -30.95 6.08 -33.56
CA LEU A 17 -29.97 6.07 -32.46
C LEU A 17 -30.57 6.31 -31.07
N GLU A 18 -31.79 6.83 -31.03
CA GLU A 18 -32.61 6.93 -29.82
C GLU A 18 -32.91 5.57 -29.17
N LEU A 19 -32.80 4.46 -29.93
CA LEU A 19 -32.87 3.10 -29.39
C LEU A 19 -31.71 2.78 -28.43
N ILE A 20 -30.56 3.46 -28.56
CA ILE A 20 -29.40 3.31 -27.69
C ILE A 20 -29.50 4.30 -26.52
N GLU A 21 -29.51 5.59 -26.82
CA GLU A 21 -29.65 6.66 -25.82
C GLU A 21 -30.51 7.81 -26.39
N PRO A 22 -31.46 8.35 -25.61
CA PRO A 22 -32.26 9.49 -26.04
C PRO A 22 -31.42 10.72 -26.40
N GLY A 23 -31.66 11.27 -27.59
CA GLY A 23 -31.01 12.49 -28.07
C GLY A 23 -29.68 12.28 -28.81
N LEU A 24 -29.27 11.04 -29.07
CA LEU A 24 -28.18 10.76 -30.01
C LEU A 24 -28.59 11.12 -31.43
N ARG A 25 -27.72 11.86 -32.13
CA ARG A 25 -27.93 12.29 -33.52
C ARG A 25 -26.73 11.89 -34.37
N PRO A 26 -26.92 11.25 -35.54
CA PRO A 26 -25.81 10.86 -36.38
C PRO A 26 -25.10 12.11 -36.93
N VAL A 27 -23.77 12.07 -36.99
CA VAL A 27 -22.97 13.07 -37.71
C VAL A 27 -23.10 12.84 -39.21
N GLN A 28 -23.20 11.58 -39.61
CA GLN A 28 -23.50 11.12 -40.96
C GLN A 28 -24.13 9.73 -40.91
N PHE A 29 -24.78 9.32 -42.00
CA PHE A 29 -25.54 8.07 -42.09
C PHE A 29 -24.74 6.86 -42.57
N LYS A 30 -23.47 7.04 -42.93
CA LYS A 30 -22.55 5.95 -43.30
C LYS A 30 -21.41 5.89 -42.30
N GLU A 31 -20.62 4.82 -42.36
CA GLU A 31 -19.39 4.73 -41.56
C GLU A 31 -18.51 5.96 -41.76
N TYR A 32 -17.93 6.44 -40.67
CA TYR A 32 -17.11 7.65 -40.67
C TYR A 32 -15.65 7.29 -40.95
N PRO A 33 -15.12 7.58 -42.15
CA PRO A 33 -13.75 7.25 -42.48
C PRO A 33 -12.79 8.13 -41.67
N LEU A 34 -11.85 7.48 -40.98
CA LEU A 34 -10.78 8.14 -40.27
C LEU A 34 -9.44 7.88 -40.98
N PRO A 35 -8.73 8.94 -41.40
CA PRO A 35 -7.34 8.79 -41.80
C PRO A 35 -6.51 8.32 -40.60
N ASN A 36 -5.36 7.72 -40.89
CA ASN A 36 -4.37 7.38 -39.88
C ASN A 36 -3.00 7.61 -40.51
N ALA A 37 -2.30 8.66 -40.09
CA ALA A 37 -0.97 8.97 -40.60
C ALA A 37 0.09 7.91 -40.19
N HIS A 38 -0.21 7.07 -39.20
CA HIS A 38 0.74 6.18 -38.54
C HIS A 38 0.37 4.69 -38.66
N GLY A 39 -0.54 4.32 -39.57
CA GLY A 39 -0.92 2.91 -39.73
C GLY A 39 -2.13 2.68 -40.62
N THR A 40 -2.88 1.61 -40.34
CA THR A 40 -4.09 1.28 -41.11
C THR A 40 -5.19 2.29 -40.86
N LYS A 41 -5.84 2.73 -41.94
CA LYS A 41 -7.03 3.59 -41.88
C LYS A 41 -8.11 2.94 -41.01
N GLY A 42 -8.98 3.76 -40.43
CA GLY A 42 -10.12 3.32 -39.63
C GLY A 42 -11.43 3.77 -40.24
N SER A 43 -12.52 3.12 -39.85
CA SER A 43 -13.88 3.54 -40.20
C SER A 43 -14.71 3.33 -38.93
N ILE A 44 -15.25 4.41 -38.37
CA ILE A 44 -16.16 4.27 -37.22
C ILE A 44 -17.51 3.80 -37.75
N ASP A 45 -18.08 2.74 -37.18
CA ASP A 45 -19.39 2.24 -37.59
C ASP A 45 -20.44 3.35 -37.56
N ILE A 46 -20.61 4.00 -36.41
CA ILE A 46 -21.48 5.17 -36.28
C ILE A 46 -20.81 6.25 -35.42
N LEU A 47 -20.67 7.45 -35.98
CA LEU A 47 -20.26 8.65 -35.24
C LEU A 47 -21.48 9.54 -35.00
N ALA A 48 -21.73 9.88 -33.75
CA ALA A 48 -22.90 10.65 -33.32
C ALA A 48 -22.57 11.84 -32.41
N ARG A 49 -23.58 12.66 -32.12
CA ARG A 49 -23.57 13.73 -31.13
C ARG A 49 -24.66 13.48 -30.11
N ASP A 50 -24.33 13.56 -28.82
CA ASP A 50 -25.32 13.48 -27.75
C ASP A 50 -25.97 14.84 -27.43
N ARG A 51 -26.92 14.82 -26.48
CA ARG A 51 -27.62 16.03 -26.01
C ARG A 51 -26.70 17.07 -25.35
N HIS A 52 -25.51 16.66 -24.89
CA HIS A 52 -24.50 17.53 -24.29
C HIS A 52 -23.44 17.99 -25.29
N ARG A 53 -23.65 17.69 -26.59
CA ARG A 53 -22.70 18.01 -27.67
C ARG A 53 -21.35 17.32 -27.46
N MET A 54 -21.35 16.11 -26.93
CA MET A 54 -20.20 15.19 -26.95
C MET A 54 -20.18 14.43 -28.27
N TRP A 55 -18.99 14.10 -28.76
CA TRP A 55 -18.82 13.14 -29.85
C TRP A 55 -18.95 11.74 -29.28
N VAL A 56 -19.76 10.90 -29.93
CA VAL A 56 -20.02 9.53 -29.48
C VAL A 56 -19.60 8.57 -30.57
N VAL A 57 -18.54 7.80 -30.30
CA VAL A 57 -18.09 6.68 -31.13
C VAL A 57 -18.95 5.48 -30.75
N VAL A 58 -19.74 4.98 -31.69
CA VAL A 58 -20.57 3.79 -31.49
C VAL A 58 -19.98 2.67 -32.33
N GLU A 59 -19.49 1.63 -31.66
CA GLU A 59 -18.94 0.41 -32.24
C GLU A 59 -19.98 -0.70 -32.19
N LEU A 60 -20.31 -1.31 -33.33
CA LEU A 60 -21.37 -2.30 -33.45
C LEU A 60 -20.80 -3.69 -33.73
N LYS A 61 -21.11 -4.67 -32.87
CA LYS A 61 -20.64 -6.06 -33.03
C LYS A 61 -21.78 -7.06 -33.11
N ARG A 62 -21.71 -7.92 -34.12
CA ARG A 62 -22.75 -8.95 -34.39
C ARG A 62 -22.35 -10.39 -34.09
N SER A 63 -21.09 -10.62 -33.73
CA SER A 63 -20.58 -11.97 -33.42
C SER A 63 -19.46 -11.94 -32.40
N ARG A 64 -19.34 -13.01 -31.62
CA ARG A 64 -18.24 -13.25 -30.66
C ARG A 64 -16.84 -12.98 -31.22
N SER A 65 -16.57 -13.43 -32.45
CA SER A 65 -15.25 -13.24 -33.08
C SER A 65 -14.93 -11.76 -33.29
N SER A 66 -15.92 -10.97 -33.72
CA SER A 66 -15.77 -9.53 -33.93
C SER A 66 -15.82 -8.74 -32.61
N ALA A 67 -16.60 -9.22 -31.62
CA ALA A 67 -16.73 -8.60 -30.32
C ALA A 67 -15.39 -8.45 -29.60
N ARG A 68 -14.50 -9.44 -29.69
CA ARG A 68 -13.15 -9.37 -29.09
C ARG A 68 -12.29 -8.21 -29.59
N GLN A 69 -12.60 -7.63 -30.76
CA GLN A 69 -11.88 -6.50 -31.33
C GLN A 69 -12.45 -5.14 -30.91
N ALA A 70 -13.65 -5.09 -30.32
CA ALA A 70 -14.37 -3.85 -30.04
C ALA A 70 -13.55 -2.85 -29.23
N LEU A 71 -12.86 -3.30 -28.17
CA LEU A 71 -12.00 -2.43 -27.35
C LEU A 71 -10.80 -1.89 -28.12
N HIS A 72 -10.23 -2.67 -29.04
CA HIS A 72 -9.16 -2.18 -29.90
C HIS A 72 -9.67 -1.09 -30.84
N GLU A 73 -10.85 -1.28 -31.43
CA GLU A 73 -11.47 -0.33 -32.36
C GLU A 73 -11.89 0.97 -31.67
N VAL A 74 -12.61 0.91 -30.54
CA VAL A 74 -12.99 2.13 -29.82
C VAL A 74 -11.77 2.92 -29.37
N ASN A 75 -10.70 2.28 -28.87
CA ASN A 75 -9.44 2.94 -28.51
C ASN A 75 -8.79 3.62 -29.72
N LYS A 76 -8.70 2.89 -30.85
CA LYS A 76 -8.14 3.43 -32.09
C LYS A 76 -8.93 4.65 -32.55
N TYR A 77 -10.26 4.59 -32.52
CA TYR A 77 -11.10 5.65 -33.04
C TYR A 77 -11.13 6.89 -32.15
N THR A 78 -11.15 6.73 -30.83
CA THR A 78 -11.04 7.88 -29.91
C THR A 78 -9.70 8.60 -30.09
N GLU A 79 -8.60 7.85 -30.23
CA GLU A 79 -7.27 8.44 -30.44
C GLU A 79 -7.15 9.15 -31.80
N LEU A 80 -7.66 8.54 -32.87
CA LEU A 80 -7.65 9.17 -34.20
C LEU A 80 -8.52 10.42 -34.27
N LEU A 81 -9.64 10.47 -33.54
CA LEU A 81 -10.43 11.70 -33.41
C LEU A 81 -9.64 12.82 -32.72
N CYS A 82 -8.85 12.49 -31.69
CA CYS A 82 -7.96 13.45 -31.05
C CYS A 82 -6.86 13.92 -32.01
N ARG A 83 -6.10 12.99 -32.61
CA ARG A 83 -4.92 13.32 -33.44
C ARG A 83 -5.26 13.94 -34.78
N GLU A 84 -6.23 13.38 -35.49
CA GLU A 84 -6.49 13.71 -36.90
C GLU A 84 -7.58 14.77 -37.04
N LYS A 85 -8.43 14.93 -36.02
CA LYS A 85 -9.53 15.92 -36.00
C LYS A 85 -9.37 16.98 -34.91
N ASN A 86 -8.29 16.95 -34.11
CA ASN A 86 -8.02 17.89 -33.03
C ASN A 86 -9.18 18.02 -32.03
N LEU A 87 -9.91 16.92 -31.80
CA LEU A 87 -10.97 16.89 -30.80
C LEU A 87 -10.36 16.76 -29.41
N ALA A 88 -10.88 17.54 -28.47
CA ALA A 88 -10.45 17.44 -27.08
C ALA A 88 -10.91 16.09 -26.48
N PRO A 89 -10.05 15.38 -25.73
CA PRO A 89 -10.41 14.07 -25.19
C PRO A 89 -11.66 14.09 -24.31
N ASP A 90 -11.81 15.12 -23.49
CA ASP A 90 -12.97 15.38 -22.62
C ASP A 90 -14.27 15.68 -23.38
N ARG A 91 -14.26 15.67 -24.72
CA ARG A 91 -15.43 15.85 -25.60
C ARG A 91 -15.81 14.60 -26.37
N ILE A 92 -15.16 13.47 -26.10
CA ILE A 92 -15.41 12.19 -26.77
C ILE A 92 -15.92 11.18 -25.74
N ARG A 93 -16.85 10.33 -26.16
CA ARG A 93 -17.39 9.18 -25.41
C ARG A 93 -17.44 7.98 -26.35
N ALA A 94 -17.35 6.77 -25.80
CA ALA A 94 -17.37 5.53 -26.55
C ALA A 94 -18.53 4.65 -26.10
N VAL A 95 -19.18 4.00 -27.06
CA VAL A 95 -20.29 3.09 -26.83
C VAL A 95 -20.05 1.82 -27.63
N ILE A 96 -20.09 0.67 -26.98
CA ILE A 96 -20.07 -0.63 -27.64
C ILE A 96 -21.50 -1.17 -27.62
N VAL A 97 -22.04 -1.44 -28.81
CA VAL A 97 -23.34 -2.09 -29.01
C VAL A 97 -23.08 -3.47 -29.56
N ALA A 98 -23.51 -4.51 -28.84
CA ALA A 98 -23.27 -5.89 -29.25
C ALA A 98 -24.51 -6.77 -29.07
N MET A 99 -24.54 -7.92 -29.74
CA MET A 99 -25.59 -8.91 -29.53
C MET A 99 -25.57 -9.42 -28.08
N PRO A 100 -26.72 -9.83 -27.51
CA PRO A 100 -26.81 -10.25 -26.11
C PRO A 100 -25.79 -11.34 -25.72
N ASP A 101 -25.63 -12.36 -26.57
CA ASP A 101 -24.75 -13.51 -26.32
C ASP A 101 -23.24 -13.21 -26.49
N ASP A 102 -22.89 -12.04 -27.05
CA ASP A 102 -21.51 -11.61 -27.24
C ASP A 102 -20.96 -10.90 -26.01
N TRP A 103 -21.84 -10.43 -25.12
CA TRP A 103 -21.43 -9.80 -23.86
C TRP A 103 -20.72 -10.74 -22.89
N GLU A 104 -20.85 -12.06 -23.06
CA GLU A 104 -20.07 -13.05 -22.29
C GLU A 104 -18.55 -12.86 -22.49
N GLU A 105 -18.12 -12.46 -23.68
CA GLU A 105 -16.71 -12.20 -24.01
C GLU A 105 -16.28 -10.77 -23.69
N LEU A 106 -17.21 -9.82 -23.80
CA LEU A 106 -16.93 -8.39 -23.61
C LEU A 106 -16.94 -7.96 -22.15
N LEU A 107 -17.82 -8.54 -21.32
CA LEU A 107 -18.18 -7.96 -20.03
C LEU A 107 -16.96 -7.71 -19.15
N THR A 108 -16.09 -8.70 -18.96
CA THR A 108 -14.89 -8.57 -18.11
C THR A 108 -13.92 -7.52 -18.65
N ALA A 109 -13.58 -7.61 -19.94
CA ALA A 109 -12.60 -6.73 -20.56
C ALA A 109 -13.10 -5.27 -20.63
N VAL A 110 -14.35 -5.07 -21.03
CA VAL A 110 -14.98 -3.74 -21.11
C VAL A 110 -15.16 -3.14 -19.71
N SER A 111 -15.55 -3.95 -18.72
CA SER A 111 -15.65 -3.47 -17.32
C SER A 111 -14.29 -3.04 -16.78
N ASN A 112 -13.22 -3.77 -17.09
CA ASN A 112 -11.87 -3.35 -16.71
C ASN A 112 -11.48 -2.04 -17.39
N ALA A 113 -11.62 -1.98 -18.71
CA ALA A 113 -11.24 -0.81 -19.49
C ALA A 113 -12.02 0.44 -19.07
N ALA A 114 -13.33 0.33 -18.84
CA ALA A 114 -14.20 1.46 -18.48
C ALA A 114 -13.88 2.10 -17.12
N ARG A 115 -13.18 1.41 -16.21
CA ARG A 115 -12.77 1.98 -14.91
C ARG A 115 -11.70 3.06 -15.06
N ASP A 116 -10.75 2.82 -15.95
CA ASP A 116 -9.57 3.67 -16.14
C ASP A 116 -9.64 4.46 -17.46
N TRP A 117 -10.75 4.35 -18.20
CA TRP A 117 -10.94 5.04 -19.47
C TRP A 117 -11.12 6.54 -19.23
N SER A 118 -10.27 7.35 -19.86
CA SER A 118 -10.29 8.83 -19.77
C SER A 118 -11.56 9.47 -20.37
N HIS A 119 -12.25 8.72 -21.20
CA HIS A 119 -13.56 8.99 -21.80
C HIS A 119 -14.67 8.12 -21.17
N ASP A 120 -15.93 8.56 -21.21
CA ASP A 120 -17.03 7.68 -20.77
C ASP A 120 -17.23 6.53 -21.78
N LEU A 121 -16.98 5.30 -21.34
CA LEU A 121 -17.18 4.05 -22.10
C LEU A 121 -18.42 3.31 -21.57
N ARG A 122 -19.36 2.97 -22.47
CA ARG A 122 -20.61 2.27 -22.12
C ARG A 122 -20.88 1.06 -23.02
N GLY A 123 -21.66 0.13 -22.47
CA GLY A 123 -22.10 -1.07 -23.15
C GLY A 123 -23.61 -1.15 -23.34
N TYR A 124 -24.07 -1.63 -24.49
CA TYR A 124 -25.47 -1.90 -24.78
C TYR A 124 -25.67 -3.28 -25.45
N ARG A 125 -26.71 -3.99 -25.03
CA ARG A 125 -27.23 -5.20 -25.69
C ARG A 125 -28.24 -4.79 -26.75
N LEU A 126 -27.99 -5.15 -28.00
CA LEU A 126 -28.92 -4.88 -29.10
C LEU A 126 -30.07 -5.89 -29.09
N LEU A 127 -31.31 -5.39 -29.12
CA LEU A 127 -32.52 -6.20 -29.22
C LEU A 127 -33.04 -6.16 -30.66
N LEU A 128 -33.30 -7.34 -31.23
CA LEU A 128 -33.84 -7.49 -32.57
C LEU A 128 -35.25 -8.10 -32.54
N ASP A 129 -36.11 -7.71 -33.48
CA ASP A 129 -37.38 -8.39 -33.72
C ASP A 129 -37.20 -9.74 -34.45
N ARG A 130 -38.34 -10.39 -34.77
CA ARG A 130 -38.35 -11.64 -35.55
C ARG A 130 -37.87 -11.47 -37.00
N GLY A 131 -37.83 -10.24 -37.53
CA GLY A 131 -37.30 -9.93 -38.85
C GLY A 131 -35.81 -9.57 -38.84
N GLY A 132 -35.18 -9.49 -37.66
CA GLY A 132 -33.80 -9.07 -37.50
C GLY A 132 -33.61 -7.54 -37.42
N HIS A 133 -34.68 -6.76 -37.32
CA HIS A 133 -34.57 -5.30 -37.20
C HIS A 133 -34.31 -4.87 -35.75
N PRO A 134 -33.44 -3.88 -35.52
CA PRO A 134 -33.27 -3.26 -34.20
C PRO A 134 -34.59 -2.71 -33.66
N VAL A 135 -34.98 -3.14 -32.46
CA VAL A 135 -36.18 -2.64 -31.75
C VAL A 135 -35.85 -1.95 -30.43
N GLY A 136 -34.61 -2.06 -29.97
CA GLY A 136 -34.15 -1.41 -28.75
C GLY A 136 -32.72 -1.79 -28.42
N ALA A 137 -32.15 -1.09 -27.44
CA ALA A 137 -30.91 -1.51 -26.81
C ALA A 137 -31.01 -1.36 -25.29
N GLU A 138 -30.48 -2.33 -24.56
CA GLU A 138 -30.48 -2.32 -23.10
C GLU A 138 -29.07 -2.03 -22.58
N ARG A 139 -28.95 -1.07 -21.66
CA ARG A 139 -27.66 -0.74 -21.05
C ARG A 139 -27.12 -1.93 -20.26
N VAL A 140 -25.88 -2.29 -20.52
CA VAL A 140 -25.17 -3.32 -19.75
C VAL A 140 -24.64 -2.71 -18.47
N GLN A 141 -24.95 -3.35 -17.34
CA GLN A 141 -24.29 -3.06 -16.08
C GLN A 141 -22.90 -3.69 -16.09
N LEU A 142 -21.88 -2.83 -16.15
CA LEU A 142 -20.49 -3.26 -16.07
C LEU A 142 -20.17 -3.76 -14.65
N LEU A 143 -19.21 -4.68 -14.56
CA LEU A 143 -18.78 -5.27 -13.31
C LEU A 143 -18.10 -4.21 -12.44
N PRO A 144 -18.37 -4.19 -11.11
CA PRO A 144 -17.62 -3.35 -10.20
C PRO A 144 -16.14 -3.77 -10.17
N GLN A 145 -15.31 -2.96 -9.49
CA GLN A 145 -13.93 -3.37 -9.20
C GLN A 145 -13.92 -4.74 -8.52
N ALA A 146 -13.00 -5.62 -8.95
CA ALA A 146 -12.83 -6.90 -8.30
C ALA A 146 -12.44 -6.65 -6.84
N PHE A 147 -13.08 -7.37 -5.92
CA PHE A 147 -12.61 -7.38 -4.55
C PHE A 147 -11.19 -7.92 -4.52
N GLU A 148 -10.29 -7.17 -3.90
CA GLU A 148 -8.89 -7.56 -3.72
C GLU A 148 -8.73 -8.20 -2.34
N PRO A 149 -8.49 -9.52 -2.27
CA PRO A 149 -8.09 -10.17 -1.03
C PRO A 149 -6.72 -9.67 -0.62
N ARG A 150 -6.55 -9.32 0.65
CA ARG A 150 -5.27 -8.90 1.22
C ARG A 150 -5.25 -9.20 2.71
N ILE A 151 -4.07 -9.43 3.27
CA ILE A 151 -3.90 -9.43 4.73
C ILE A 151 -4.01 -8.01 5.26
N THR A 152 -4.60 -7.86 6.45
CA THR A 152 -4.72 -6.56 7.14
C THR A 152 -3.87 -6.56 8.40
N PRO A 153 -3.57 -5.40 9.01
CA PRO A 153 -2.82 -5.33 10.26
C PRO A 153 -3.47 -6.00 11.49
N ILE A 154 -4.66 -6.58 11.36
CA ILE A 154 -5.41 -7.21 12.45
C ILE A 154 -4.93 -8.66 12.68
N HIS A 155 -3.98 -8.81 13.60
CA HIS A 155 -3.32 -10.08 13.89
C HIS A 155 -3.49 -10.52 15.35
N ASN A 156 -3.28 -11.81 15.64
CA ASN A 156 -3.24 -12.35 17.01
C ASN A 156 -2.35 -13.59 17.11
N LEU A 157 -1.77 -13.83 18.28
CA LEU A 157 -1.03 -15.04 18.62
C LEU A 157 -1.90 -15.96 19.48
N PHE A 158 -1.86 -17.26 19.17
CA PHE A 158 -2.47 -18.30 19.98
C PHE A 158 -1.42 -19.35 20.33
N PHE A 159 -1.31 -19.68 21.62
CA PHE A 159 -0.39 -20.69 22.12
C PHE A 159 -1.15 -21.91 22.65
N PHE A 160 -0.69 -23.10 22.27
CA PHE A 160 -1.32 -24.37 22.59
C PHE A 160 -0.33 -25.32 23.27
N THR A 161 -0.85 -26.18 24.15
CA THR A 161 -0.05 -27.21 24.85
C THR A 161 0.34 -28.36 23.93
N THR A 162 -0.50 -28.69 22.92
CA THR A 162 -0.20 -29.74 21.94
C THR A 162 -0.46 -29.31 20.49
N GLU A 163 0.15 -30.01 19.55
CA GLU A 163 -0.07 -29.79 18.12
C GLU A 163 -1.53 -30.09 17.70
N GLU A 164 -2.16 -31.09 18.31
CA GLU A 164 -3.57 -31.43 18.09
C GLU A 164 -4.49 -30.30 18.55
N GLN A 165 -4.17 -29.66 19.68
CA GLN A 165 -4.90 -28.48 20.14
C GLN A 165 -4.77 -27.32 19.14
N ARG A 166 -3.57 -27.05 18.60
CA ARG A 166 -3.38 -26.05 17.54
C ARG A 166 -4.23 -26.38 16.30
N ARG A 167 -4.25 -27.65 15.89
CA ARG A 167 -5.06 -28.11 14.74
C ARG A 167 -6.56 -27.94 15.01
N HIS A 168 -7.01 -28.24 16.22
CA HIS A 168 -8.40 -28.02 16.63
C HIS A 168 -8.74 -26.53 16.71
N GLY A 169 -7.86 -25.71 17.27
CA GLY A 169 -7.97 -24.26 17.31
C GLY A 169 -8.13 -23.66 15.92
N TRP A 170 -7.29 -24.05 14.95
CA TRP A 170 -7.44 -23.65 13.55
C TRP A 170 -8.81 -24.00 12.98
N SER A 171 -9.32 -25.21 13.25
CA SER A 171 -10.67 -25.60 12.79
C SER A 171 -11.77 -24.72 13.39
N ILE A 172 -11.63 -24.26 14.63
CA ILE A 172 -12.57 -23.32 15.26
C ILE A 172 -12.44 -21.95 14.58
N VAL A 173 -11.21 -21.44 14.42
CA VAL A 173 -10.91 -20.16 13.75
C VAL A 173 -11.54 -20.11 12.37
N SER A 174 -11.22 -21.06 11.50
CA SER A 174 -11.71 -21.08 10.11
C SER A 174 -13.24 -21.20 10.06
N LYS A 175 -13.86 -21.95 10.98
CA LYS A 175 -15.31 -22.09 11.03
C LYS A 175 -15.99 -20.78 11.43
N VAL A 176 -15.52 -20.12 12.49
CA VAL A 176 -16.09 -18.85 12.95
C VAL A 176 -15.95 -17.78 11.87
N ALA A 177 -14.78 -17.69 11.25
CA ALA A 177 -14.54 -16.72 10.19
C ALA A 177 -15.44 -16.98 8.96
N ALA A 178 -15.63 -18.25 8.59
CA ALA A 178 -16.57 -18.65 7.54
C ALA A 178 -18.03 -18.29 7.87
N ASP A 179 -18.49 -18.56 9.09
CA ASP A 179 -19.83 -18.23 9.57
C ASP A 179 -20.11 -16.72 9.51
N LEU A 180 -19.07 -15.89 9.72
CA LEU A 180 -19.15 -14.43 9.71
C LEU A 180 -18.92 -13.79 8.32
N GLY A 181 -18.49 -14.56 7.33
CA GLY A 181 -18.11 -14.06 5.99
C GLY A 181 -16.70 -13.45 5.90
N ALA A 182 -15.87 -13.60 6.94
CA ALA A 182 -14.45 -13.23 6.94
C ALA A 182 -13.59 -14.38 6.37
N LEU A 183 -13.72 -14.62 5.07
CA LEU A 183 -13.25 -15.86 4.44
C LEU A 183 -11.72 -15.94 4.28
N ASP A 184 -11.05 -14.80 4.17
CA ASP A 184 -9.64 -14.73 3.83
C ASP A 184 -8.82 -14.66 5.12
N LEU A 185 -8.17 -15.75 5.49
CA LEU A 185 -7.26 -15.82 6.65
C LEU A 185 -5.92 -16.37 6.21
N LEU A 186 -4.85 -15.90 6.83
CA LEU A 186 -3.51 -16.49 6.71
C LEU A 186 -2.92 -16.68 8.10
N ALA A 187 -2.25 -17.81 8.31
CA ALA A 187 -1.60 -18.10 9.56
C ALA A 187 -0.26 -18.81 9.36
N ALA A 188 0.66 -18.59 10.29
CA ALA A 188 1.90 -19.34 10.41
C ALA A 188 1.87 -20.25 11.64
N ASP A 189 2.18 -21.53 11.44
CA ASP A 189 2.46 -22.45 12.52
C ASP A 189 3.90 -22.22 13.00
N PHE A 190 4.11 -22.07 14.30
CA PHE A 190 5.46 -21.96 14.86
C PHE A 190 5.57 -22.79 16.14
N ASP A 191 6.75 -23.36 16.38
CA ASP A 191 6.97 -24.26 17.52
C ASP A 191 8.17 -23.81 18.34
N ARG A 192 8.08 -23.99 19.66
CA ARG A 192 9.22 -23.86 20.56
C ARG A 192 10.19 -25.02 20.29
N VAL A 193 11.43 -24.70 19.92
CA VAL A 193 12.51 -25.67 19.69
C VAL A 193 13.44 -25.82 20.90
N ALA A 194 13.59 -24.78 21.72
CA ALA A 194 14.41 -24.80 22.92
C ALA A 194 13.54 -24.84 24.20
N GLU A 195 13.99 -25.60 25.20
CA GLU A 195 13.29 -25.75 26.50
C GLU A 195 11.80 -26.15 26.39
N LYS A 196 11.45 -26.89 25.33
CA LYS A 196 10.07 -27.27 25.01
C LYS A 196 9.32 -27.92 26.20
N GLN A 197 10.02 -28.72 27.01
CA GLN A 197 9.44 -29.41 28.17
C GLN A 197 9.13 -28.48 29.37
N ARG A 198 9.70 -27.27 29.39
CA ARG A 198 9.48 -26.27 30.44
C ARG A 198 8.49 -25.18 30.04
N THR A 199 8.09 -25.16 28.77
CA THR A 199 7.17 -24.18 28.20
C THR A 199 5.74 -24.74 28.22
N PRO A 200 4.78 -24.15 28.95
CA PRO A 200 3.42 -24.68 29.07
C PRO A 200 2.63 -24.80 27.76
N ALA A 201 2.91 -23.92 26.79
CA ALA A 201 2.24 -23.86 25.50
C ALA A 201 3.24 -23.70 24.34
N PRO A 202 3.96 -24.77 23.96
CA PRO A 202 5.08 -24.68 23.01
C PRO A 202 4.66 -24.68 21.54
N PHE A 203 3.37 -24.72 21.22
CA PHE A 203 2.86 -24.76 19.85
C PHE A 203 2.06 -23.50 19.55
N GLY A 204 2.60 -22.62 18.72
CA GLY A 204 2.02 -21.34 18.37
C GLY A 204 1.30 -21.35 17.02
N LEU A 205 0.31 -20.46 16.90
CA LEU A 205 -0.38 -20.08 15.68
C LEU A 205 -0.41 -18.56 15.58
N TYR A 206 0.28 -18.00 14.59
CA TYR A 206 0.23 -16.57 14.29
C TYR A 206 -0.87 -16.37 13.25
N LEU A 207 -1.96 -15.68 13.61
CA LEU A 207 -3.11 -15.47 12.75
C LEU A 207 -3.15 -14.03 12.26
N ALA A 208 -3.43 -13.84 10.97
CA ALA A 208 -3.82 -12.57 10.39
C ALA A 208 -5.19 -12.67 9.73
N VAL A 209 -6.01 -11.63 9.93
CA VAL A 209 -7.31 -11.51 9.28
C VAL A 209 -7.14 -10.76 7.96
N GLY A 210 -7.58 -11.37 6.87
CA GLY A 210 -7.65 -10.72 5.58
C GLY A 210 -8.85 -9.81 5.45
N ARG A 211 -8.82 -8.94 4.44
CA ARG A 211 -9.88 -7.97 4.18
C ARG A 211 -11.24 -8.67 4.09
N VAL A 212 -12.25 -8.09 4.73
CA VAL A 212 -13.61 -8.59 4.70
C VAL A 212 -14.32 -8.04 3.47
N ASN A 213 -14.91 -8.93 2.67
CA ASN A 213 -15.80 -8.53 1.59
C ASN A 213 -17.18 -8.21 2.16
N GLU A 214 -17.52 -6.93 2.23
CA GLU A 214 -18.81 -6.45 2.77
C GLU A 214 -20.03 -7.13 2.12
N GLY A 215 -19.96 -7.47 0.83
CA GLY A 215 -21.04 -8.16 0.12
C GLY A 215 -21.27 -9.61 0.56
N ARG A 216 -20.35 -10.17 1.36
CA ARG A 216 -20.42 -11.53 1.92
C ARG A 216 -20.42 -11.55 3.45
N ALA A 217 -20.15 -10.41 4.08
CA ALA A 217 -20.04 -10.30 5.53
C ALA A 217 -21.40 -10.43 6.21
N SER A 218 -21.39 -10.99 7.42
CA SER A 218 -22.55 -11.00 8.31
C SER A 218 -22.88 -9.59 8.81
N ALA A 219 -24.13 -9.35 9.21
CA ALA A 219 -24.56 -8.08 9.79
C ALA A 219 -23.77 -7.71 11.06
N ASP A 220 -23.30 -8.71 11.81
CA ASP A 220 -22.50 -8.51 13.01
C ASP A 220 -21.18 -7.78 12.70
N LEU A 221 -20.50 -8.14 11.61
CA LEU A 221 -19.26 -7.45 11.18
C LEU A 221 -19.52 -6.06 10.61
N LEU A 222 -20.69 -5.86 9.99
CA LEU A 222 -21.06 -4.60 9.35
C LEU A 222 -21.68 -3.58 10.32
N SER A 223 -21.91 -3.97 11.57
CA SER A 223 -22.47 -3.10 12.61
C SER A 223 -21.55 -1.94 13.01
N GLY A 224 -20.27 -2.03 12.65
CA GLY A 224 -19.24 -1.05 12.99
C GLY A 224 -18.67 -1.27 14.39
N TYR A 225 -17.56 -0.61 14.67
CA TYR A 225 -16.87 -0.66 15.94
C TYR A 225 -16.87 0.73 16.59
N ASP A 226 -17.31 0.82 17.84
CA ASP A 226 -17.42 2.06 18.61
C ASP A 226 -16.51 2.10 19.85
N GLY A 227 -15.56 1.16 19.94
CA GLY A 227 -14.59 1.10 21.02
C GLY A 227 -13.43 2.10 20.87
N PRO A 228 -12.63 2.28 21.94
CA PRO A 228 -11.58 3.29 21.99
C PRO A 228 -10.33 2.99 21.13
N GLU A 229 -10.17 1.76 20.63
CA GLU A 229 -8.98 1.29 19.91
C GLU A 229 -8.86 1.95 18.51
N PRO A 230 -7.88 2.85 18.29
CA PRO A 230 -7.80 3.61 17.03
C PRO A 230 -7.55 2.73 15.80
N PHE A 231 -6.74 1.68 15.94
CA PHE A 231 -6.44 0.73 14.86
C PHE A 231 -7.64 -0.13 14.45
N ALA A 232 -8.60 -0.34 15.37
CA ALA A 232 -9.84 -1.03 15.08
C ALA A 232 -10.82 -0.16 14.28
N ALA A 233 -10.69 1.17 14.36
CA ALA A 233 -11.52 2.09 13.57
C ALA A 233 -11.15 2.08 12.07
N GLU A 234 -9.90 1.77 11.71
CA GLU A 234 -9.46 1.66 10.31
C GLU A 234 -9.89 0.33 9.65
N HIS A 235 -10.01 -0.73 10.45
CA HIS A 235 -10.36 -2.08 10.01
C HIS A 235 -11.45 -2.72 10.90
N PRO A 236 -12.66 -2.12 10.97
CA PRO A 236 -13.66 -2.50 11.96
C PRO A 236 -14.22 -3.91 11.75
N ALA A 237 -14.48 -4.31 10.50
CA ALA A 237 -15.02 -5.62 10.18
C ALA A 237 -14.01 -6.73 10.48
N GLU A 238 -12.74 -6.52 10.13
CA GLU A 238 -11.64 -7.44 10.40
C GLU A 238 -11.38 -7.58 11.90
N TYR A 239 -11.38 -6.46 12.64
CA TYR A 239 -11.22 -6.46 14.08
C TYR A 239 -12.36 -7.19 14.79
N LEU A 240 -13.62 -6.93 14.40
CA LEU A 240 -14.77 -7.66 14.95
C LEU A 240 -14.72 -9.16 14.65
N ALA A 241 -14.24 -9.55 13.46
CA ALA A 241 -14.02 -10.95 13.11
C ALA A 241 -12.98 -11.58 14.04
N LEU A 242 -11.86 -10.88 14.30
CA LEU A 242 -10.83 -11.34 15.23
C LEU A 242 -11.39 -11.47 16.66
N CYS A 243 -12.15 -10.48 17.14
CA CYS A 243 -12.79 -10.54 18.45
C CYS A 243 -13.73 -11.74 18.57
N ALA A 244 -14.53 -12.02 17.54
CA ALA A 244 -15.42 -13.18 17.53
C ALA A 244 -14.65 -14.51 17.55
N ILE A 245 -13.53 -14.60 16.81
CA ILE A 245 -12.62 -15.75 16.83
C ILE A 245 -12.04 -15.95 18.24
N CYS A 246 -11.47 -14.90 18.84
CA CYS A 246 -10.87 -14.94 20.18
C CYS A 246 -11.91 -15.35 21.24
N ASN A 247 -13.10 -14.75 21.18
CA ASN A 247 -14.22 -15.09 22.08
C ASN A 247 -14.66 -16.54 21.94
N ARG A 248 -14.67 -17.10 20.72
CA ARG A 248 -15.02 -18.51 20.52
C ARG A 248 -13.94 -19.43 21.06
N LEU A 249 -12.67 -19.13 20.83
CA LEU A 249 -11.55 -19.91 21.34
C LEU A 249 -11.49 -19.89 22.87
N ALA A 250 -11.68 -18.72 23.50
CA ALA A 250 -11.73 -18.57 24.96
C ALA A 250 -12.86 -19.40 25.61
N ARG A 251 -13.97 -19.63 24.90
CA ARG A 251 -15.11 -20.44 25.35
C ARG A 251 -15.04 -21.90 24.93
N SER A 252 -13.96 -22.32 24.25
CA SER A 252 -13.79 -23.69 23.78
C SER A 252 -13.33 -24.63 24.89
N GLU A 253 -13.30 -25.92 24.61
CA GLU A 253 -12.82 -26.95 25.55
C GLU A 253 -11.27 -27.04 25.59
N ILE A 254 -10.55 -26.20 24.83
CA ILE A 254 -9.09 -26.22 24.76
C ILE A 254 -8.49 -25.67 26.07
N ARG A 255 -8.00 -26.56 26.92
CA ARG A 255 -7.36 -26.20 28.19
C ARG A 255 -5.90 -25.81 28.01
N GLY A 256 -5.45 -24.82 28.77
CA GLY A 256 -4.04 -24.37 28.79
C GLY A 256 -3.62 -23.54 27.57
N MET A 257 -4.59 -23.10 26.76
CA MET A 257 -4.35 -22.17 25.66
C MET A 257 -4.16 -20.75 26.21
N ASP A 258 -3.24 -20.01 25.60
CA ASP A 258 -3.05 -18.60 25.85
C ASP A 258 -3.17 -17.78 24.55
N MET A 259 -3.43 -16.49 24.69
CA MET A 259 -3.64 -15.58 23.57
C MET A 259 -2.94 -14.24 23.83
N GLU A 260 -2.22 -13.76 22.83
CA GLU A 260 -1.53 -12.47 22.90
C GLU A 260 -1.84 -11.66 21.64
N GLY A 261 -2.02 -10.34 21.81
CA GLY A 261 -2.19 -9.44 20.68
C GLY A 261 -0.96 -9.45 19.77
N ALA A 262 -1.16 -9.35 18.47
CA ALA A 262 -0.08 -9.31 17.50
C ALA A 262 -0.28 -8.17 16.48
N GLN A 263 0.82 -7.83 15.81
CA GLN A 263 0.85 -6.82 14.74
C GLN A 263 1.83 -7.26 13.65
N PRO A 264 1.70 -6.74 12.42
CA PRO A 264 2.69 -6.95 11.36
C PRO A 264 4.12 -6.73 11.86
N GLY A 265 5.04 -7.59 11.46
CA GLY A 265 6.45 -7.57 11.87
C GLY A 265 6.78 -8.40 13.13
N LEU A 266 5.81 -8.69 14.01
CA LEU A 266 6.07 -9.55 15.18
C LEU A 266 6.48 -10.98 14.77
N LEU A 267 6.00 -11.47 13.62
CA LEU A 267 6.41 -12.76 13.09
C LEU A 267 7.91 -12.80 12.73
N SER A 268 8.49 -11.68 12.27
CA SER A 268 9.93 -11.57 12.03
C SER A 268 10.72 -11.77 13.31
N ASN A 269 10.29 -11.13 14.41
CA ASN A 269 10.93 -11.30 15.72
C ASN A 269 10.86 -12.76 16.20
N LEU A 270 9.73 -13.44 15.96
CA LEU A 270 9.58 -14.87 16.29
C LEU A 270 10.44 -15.77 15.41
N ALA A 271 10.64 -15.41 14.13
CA ALA A 271 11.49 -16.16 13.22
C ALA A 271 12.98 -15.99 13.55
N ASP A 272 13.38 -14.82 14.06
CA ASP A 272 14.74 -14.51 14.46
C ASP A 272 15.08 -15.03 15.88
N ASP A 273 14.08 -15.32 16.71
CA ASP A 273 14.30 -15.93 18.03
C ASP A 273 14.79 -17.39 17.86
N PRO A 274 16.02 -17.74 18.30
CA PRO A 274 16.56 -19.10 18.16
C PRO A 274 15.76 -20.17 18.91
N ASN A 275 14.85 -19.77 19.79
CA ASN A 275 14.02 -20.68 20.54
C ASN A 275 12.72 -21.06 19.82
N TRP A 276 12.35 -20.38 18.74
CA TRP A 276 11.16 -20.64 17.95
C TRP A 276 11.54 -21.05 16.52
N ALA A 277 10.66 -21.80 15.87
CA ALA A 277 10.81 -22.14 14.47
C ALA A 277 9.45 -22.11 13.76
N VAL A 278 9.37 -21.34 12.68
CA VAL A 278 8.23 -21.38 11.76
C VAL A 278 8.22 -22.74 11.06
N ARG A 279 7.08 -23.42 11.08
CA ARG A 279 6.88 -24.78 10.55
C ARG A 279 6.18 -24.82 9.21
N GLY A 280 5.38 -23.80 8.91
CA GLY A 280 4.62 -23.71 7.67
C GLY A 280 3.45 -22.75 7.80
N PHE A 281 2.66 -22.66 6.73
CA PHE A 281 1.55 -21.71 6.62
C PHE A 281 0.22 -22.42 6.37
N ARG A 282 -0.86 -21.76 6.78
CA ARG A 282 -2.25 -22.19 6.55
C ARG A 282 -3.06 -21.01 6.09
N GLY A 283 -4.05 -21.24 5.24
CA GLY A 283 -4.98 -20.17 4.89
C GLY A 283 -6.37 -20.66 4.53
N THR A 284 -7.27 -19.69 4.37
CA THR A 284 -8.64 -19.88 3.91
C THR A 284 -8.97 -18.84 2.84
N GLY A 285 -10.07 -19.05 2.10
CA GLY A 285 -10.49 -18.12 1.06
C GLY A 285 -9.43 -17.98 -0.03
N ALA A 286 -9.02 -16.75 -0.33
CA ALA A 286 -7.97 -16.43 -1.30
C ALA A 286 -6.59 -17.02 -0.94
N PHE A 287 -6.36 -17.31 0.35
CA PHE A 287 -5.14 -17.93 0.85
C PHE A 287 -5.32 -19.44 1.11
N GLY A 288 -6.43 -20.03 0.67
CA GLY A 288 -6.74 -21.45 0.87
C GLY A 288 -5.81 -22.40 0.09
N ASP A 289 -5.31 -21.95 -1.07
CA ASP A 289 -4.27 -22.65 -1.82
C ASP A 289 -2.91 -21.99 -1.56
N THR A 290 -2.37 -22.19 -0.36
CA THR A 290 -1.04 -21.66 0.00
C THR A 290 0.07 -22.16 -0.92
N ALA A 291 -0.13 -23.28 -1.64
CA ALA A 291 0.84 -23.82 -2.59
C ALA A 291 0.95 -22.99 -3.87
N ALA A 292 0.01 -22.07 -4.12
CA ALA A 292 0.10 -21.10 -5.21
C ALA A 292 1.12 -19.98 -4.93
N PHE A 293 1.65 -19.88 -3.70
CA PHE A 293 2.58 -18.84 -3.25
C PHE A 293 3.91 -19.45 -2.81
N GLU A 294 5.01 -18.71 -2.93
CA GLU A 294 6.25 -19.10 -2.26
C GLU A 294 6.11 -18.87 -0.74
N GLU A 295 6.76 -19.69 0.09
CA GLU A 295 6.72 -19.50 1.56
C GLU A 295 7.18 -18.10 1.97
N ARG A 296 8.12 -17.52 1.21
CA ARG A 296 8.59 -16.15 1.42
C ARG A 296 7.50 -15.11 1.17
N ASP A 297 6.60 -15.35 0.21
CA ASP A 297 5.48 -14.45 -0.05
C ASP A 297 4.48 -14.47 1.11
N LEU A 298 4.13 -15.67 1.59
CA LEU A 298 3.24 -15.85 2.74
C LEU A 298 3.83 -15.22 4.02
N PHE A 299 5.14 -15.36 4.22
CA PHE A 299 5.85 -14.68 5.30
C PHE A 299 5.73 -13.16 5.16
N ARG A 300 6.00 -12.60 3.97
CA ARG A 300 5.90 -11.15 3.71
C ARG A 300 4.49 -10.59 3.87
N PHE A 301 3.46 -11.38 3.54
CA PHE A 301 2.07 -11.00 3.78
C PHE A 301 1.77 -10.87 5.28
N LEU A 302 2.29 -11.78 6.12
CA LEU A 302 2.13 -11.74 7.58
C LEU A 302 3.04 -10.71 8.26
N THR A 303 4.18 -10.36 7.68
CA THR A 303 5.06 -9.31 8.25
C THR A 303 4.65 -7.91 7.82
N GLY A 304 3.80 -7.78 6.80
CA GLY A 304 3.39 -6.49 6.23
C GLY A 304 4.40 -5.87 5.27
N ASP A 305 5.46 -6.62 4.91
CA ASP A 305 6.55 -6.15 4.04
C ASP A 305 6.16 -6.03 2.56
N ASP A 306 5.05 -6.62 2.14
CA ASP A 306 4.63 -6.58 0.74
C ASP A 306 4.06 -5.22 0.34
N ARG A 307 3.30 -4.58 1.24
CA ARG A 307 2.61 -3.30 0.97
C ARG A 307 2.75 -2.26 2.09
N GLY A 308 3.81 -2.34 2.89
CA GLY A 308 4.07 -1.35 3.94
C GLY A 308 2.98 -1.30 5.03
N ASP A 309 2.28 -2.43 5.23
CA ASP A 309 1.32 -2.59 6.33
C ASP A 309 2.05 -2.70 7.68
N SER A 310 3.36 -2.99 7.67
CA SER A 310 4.23 -2.73 8.80
C SER A 310 4.40 -1.21 8.95
N GLN A 311 3.69 -0.64 9.93
CA GLN A 311 3.75 0.80 10.25
C GLN A 311 5.15 1.29 10.65
N VAL A 312 6.10 0.37 10.84
CA VAL A 312 7.46 0.66 11.32
C VAL A 312 8.53 0.28 10.30
N LEU A 313 8.34 -0.73 9.46
CA LEU A 313 9.36 -1.23 8.53
C LEU A 313 8.80 -1.28 7.10
N TYR A 314 9.56 -0.75 6.14
CA TYR A 314 9.24 -0.87 4.73
C TYR A 314 10.48 -1.11 3.90
N THR A 315 10.39 -2.03 2.93
CA THR A 315 11.40 -2.21 1.89
C THR A 315 10.72 -2.41 0.55
N GLY A 316 11.06 -1.59 -0.44
CA GLY A 316 10.47 -1.72 -1.77
C GLY A 316 11.22 -0.94 -2.83
N SER A 317 10.85 -1.20 -4.08
CA SER A 317 11.27 -0.39 -5.23
C SER A 317 10.15 -0.23 -6.24
N ALA A 318 10.24 0.82 -7.05
CA ALA A 318 9.37 1.08 -8.18
C ALA A 318 10.06 1.98 -9.21
N SER A 319 9.67 1.79 -10.48
CA SER A 319 9.94 2.77 -11.54
C SER A 319 8.81 3.79 -11.60
N PRO A 320 9.11 5.10 -11.63
CA PRO A 320 8.10 6.15 -11.84
C PRO A 320 7.35 6.05 -13.16
N GLN A 321 7.87 5.32 -14.15
CA GLN A 321 7.19 5.11 -15.43
C GLN A 321 5.97 4.19 -15.33
N VAL A 322 5.91 3.36 -14.29
CA VAL A 322 4.74 2.52 -14.02
C VAL A 322 3.85 3.24 -13.01
N ALA A 323 3.05 4.20 -13.49
CA ALA A 323 2.29 5.14 -12.65
C ALA A 323 1.50 4.47 -11.52
N SER A 324 0.77 3.38 -11.80
CA SER A 324 -0.02 2.66 -10.78
C SER A 324 0.86 2.03 -9.68
N ARG A 325 2.01 1.48 -10.05
CA ARG A 325 2.97 0.94 -9.07
C ARG A 325 3.66 2.06 -8.31
N TRP A 326 4.00 3.17 -8.96
CA TRP A 326 4.59 4.35 -8.34
C TRP A 326 3.67 4.99 -7.29
N GLU A 327 2.39 5.14 -7.61
CA GLU A 327 1.37 5.60 -6.65
C GLU A 327 1.23 4.64 -5.45
N GLY A 328 1.26 3.33 -5.70
CA GLY A 328 1.30 2.31 -4.66
C GLY A 328 2.53 2.48 -3.76
N PHE A 329 3.73 2.49 -4.36
CA PHE A 329 5.01 2.66 -3.68
C PHE A 329 5.04 3.88 -2.75
N ARG A 330 4.57 5.04 -3.23
CA ARG A 330 4.50 6.26 -2.41
C ARG A 330 3.53 6.15 -1.24
N ARG A 331 2.38 5.49 -1.44
CA ARG A 331 1.40 5.27 -0.37
C ARG A 331 1.98 4.38 0.74
N GLU A 332 2.65 3.29 0.37
CA GLU A 332 3.28 2.34 1.30
C GLU A 332 4.39 3.03 2.12
N ILE A 333 5.20 3.87 1.47
CA ILE A 333 6.22 4.70 2.14
C ILE A 333 5.57 5.63 3.16
N ARG A 334 4.51 6.37 2.78
CA ARG A 334 3.81 7.27 3.71
C ARG A 334 3.22 6.54 4.92
N GLN A 335 2.67 5.34 4.71
CA GLN A 335 2.17 4.50 5.80
C GLN A 335 3.28 4.13 6.79
N SER A 336 4.45 3.72 6.30
CA SER A 336 5.59 3.39 7.17
C SER A 336 6.25 4.61 7.85
N LEU A 337 6.02 5.82 7.34
CA LEU A 337 6.51 7.07 7.93
C LEU A 337 5.48 7.76 8.84
N ALA A 338 4.33 7.12 9.09
CA ALA A 338 3.30 7.65 9.97
C ALA A 338 3.88 7.99 11.35
N GLY A 339 3.43 9.11 11.93
CA GLY A 339 3.96 9.66 13.19
C GLY A 339 5.26 10.47 13.03
N ASN A 340 5.98 10.37 11.90
CA ASN A 340 7.19 11.15 11.61
C ASN A 340 6.96 12.11 10.43
N GLN A 341 6.28 13.23 10.69
CA GLN A 341 5.93 14.20 9.65
C GLN A 341 7.16 14.84 8.98
N GLU A 342 8.30 14.91 9.70
CA GLU A 342 9.54 15.44 9.13
C GLU A 342 10.05 14.53 8.01
N TRP A 343 10.32 13.25 8.30
CA TRP A 343 10.75 12.32 7.27
C TRP A 343 9.70 12.07 6.20
N GLU A 344 8.40 12.02 6.54
CA GLU A 344 7.34 11.92 5.54
C GLU A 344 7.48 13.03 4.49
N SER A 345 7.60 14.29 4.93
CA SER A 345 7.76 15.44 4.02
C SER A 345 9.08 15.38 3.25
N LEU A 346 10.19 15.05 3.92
CA LEU A 346 11.52 15.02 3.30
C LEU A 346 11.64 13.92 2.24
N VAL A 347 11.12 12.72 2.54
CA VAL A 347 11.13 11.59 1.62
C VAL A 347 10.21 11.86 0.44
N ASP A 348 9.02 12.43 0.67
CA ASP A 348 8.10 12.80 -0.41
C ASP A 348 8.74 13.83 -1.38
N GLY A 349 9.41 14.84 -0.84
CA GLY A 349 10.16 15.82 -1.64
C GLY A 349 11.34 15.22 -2.41
N TRP A 350 12.06 14.26 -1.81
CA TRP A 350 13.13 13.54 -2.49
C TRP A 350 12.58 12.65 -3.62
N LEU A 351 11.45 11.97 -3.40
CA LEU A 351 10.78 11.14 -4.41
C LEU A 351 10.26 11.95 -5.60
N ASP A 352 9.73 13.16 -5.37
CA ASP A 352 9.33 14.07 -6.43
C ASP A 352 10.51 14.41 -7.34
N GLU A 353 11.64 14.77 -6.75
CA GLU A 353 12.84 15.09 -7.52
C GLU A 353 13.42 13.87 -8.23
N ALA A 354 13.46 12.71 -7.54
CA ALA A 354 13.93 11.45 -8.11
C ALA A 354 13.08 11.04 -9.32
N SER A 355 11.75 11.14 -9.25
CA SER A 355 10.86 10.76 -10.34
C SER A 355 11.07 11.53 -11.64
N GLN A 356 11.56 12.77 -11.55
CA GLN A 356 11.85 13.60 -12.71
C GLN A 356 13.19 13.24 -13.37
N LYS A 357 14.09 12.57 -12.62
CA LYS A 357 15.48 12.35 -13.02
C LYS A 357 15.81 10.91 -13.39
N VAL A 358 15.06 9.92 -12.87
CA VAL A 358 15.40 8.51 -13.09
C VAL A 358 15.06 7.97 -14.47
N GLY A 359 14.21 8.67 -15.26
CA GLY A 359 13.80 8.18 -16.57
C GLY A 359 13.13 6.80 -16.46
N ASP A 360 13.60 5.83 -17.24
CA ASP A 360 13.18 4.42 -17.19
C ASP A 360 13.84 3.62 -16.05
N GLY A 361 14.63 4.27 -15.20
CA GLY A 361 15.28 3.68 -14.04
C GLY A 361 14.35 3.42 -12.85
N ASP A 362 14.96 2.99 -11.74
CA ASP A 362 14.26 2.56 -10.52
C ASP A 362 14.60 3.43 -9.32
N VAL A 363 13.65 3.53 -8.40
CA VAL A 363 13.87 4.08 -7.06
C VAL A 363 13.56 3.00 -6.04
N GLY A 364 14.46 2.78 -5.09
CA GLY A 364 14.30 1.85 -3.98
C GLY A 364 14.45 2.54 -2.63
N LEU A 365 13.65 2.12 -1.65
CA LEU A 365 13.74 2.57 -0.26
C LEU A 365 13.72 1.41 0.74
N HIS A 366 14.42 1.63 1.83
CA HIS A 366 14.35 0.87 3.07
C HIS A 366 14.12 1.85 4.22
N ILE A 367 13.08 1.64 5.01
CA ILE A 367 12.62 2.54 6.07
C ILE A 367 12.42 1.71 7.34
N TYR A 368 12.98 2.16 8.45
CA TYR A 368 12.68 1.72 9.80
C TYR A 368 12.34 2.95 10.64
N ASN A 369 11.08 3.13 11.01
CA ASN A 369 10.55 4.33 11.68
C ASN A 369 9.76 3.96 12.94
N PRO A 370 10.44 3.56 14.03
CA PRO A 370 9.77 3.15 15.27
C PRO A 370 9.10 4.29 16.05
N CYS A 371 9.44 5.57 15.76
CA CYS A 371 8.97 6.75 16.50
C CYS A 371 9.03 6.57 18.04
N ASN A 372 10.12 5.96 18.52
CA ASN A 372 10.31 5.64 19.94
C ASN A 372 11.80 5.46 20.29
N LEU A 373 12.50 6.58 20.49
CA LEU A 373 13.91 6.58 20.90
C LEU A 373 14.12 5.88 22.26
N LEU A 374 13.15 5.99 23.17
CA LEU A 374 13.26 5.39 24.49
C LEU A 374 13.26 3.86 24.44
N GLN A 375 12.46 3.25 23.57
CA GLN A 375 12.51 1.81 23.27
C GLN A 375 13.89 1.38 22.74
N ALA A 376 14.48 2.16 21.84
CA ALA A 376 15.83 1.88 21.34
C ALA A 376 16.87 1.87 22.45
N ILE A 377 16.76 2.78 23.43
CA ILE A 377 17.61 2.79 24.62
C ILE A 377 17.33 1.56 25.51
N ILE A 378 16.06 1.29 25.83
CA ILE A 378 15.65 0.20 26.72
C ILE A 378 16.10 -1.15 26.18
N HIS A 379 15.91 -1.44 24.89
CA HIS A 379 16.20 -2.77 24.34
C HIS A 379 17.58 -2.88 23.69
N GLY A 380 18.13 -1.76 23.22
CA GLY A 380 19.39 -1.75 22.49
C GLY A 380 20.63 -1.42 23.32
N TRP A 381 20.53 -0.64 24.39
CA TRP A 381 21.73 -0.17 25.09
C TRP A 381 22.47 -1.26 25.90
N PRO A 382 23.81 -1.33 25.89
CA PRO A 382 24.74 -0.49 25.13
C PRO A 382 25.05 -1.03 23.72
N ASP A 383 24.93 -2.34 23.50
CA ASP A 383 25.62 -3.00 22.38
C ASP A 383 24.81 -3.11 21.08
N ARG A 384 23.50 -2.90 21.16
CA ARG A 384 22.53 -3.12 20.07
C ARG A 384 21.71 -1.89 19.71
N VAL A 385 22.02 -0.70 20.26
CA VAL A 385 21.24 0.53 20.01
C VAL A 385 21.01 0.78 18.53
N GLU A 386 22.04 0.62 17.70
CA GLU A 386 21.95 0.90 16.26
C GLU A 386 20.90 0.06 15.53
N GLU A 387 20.58 -1.14 16.03
CA GLU A 387 19.54 -2.02 15.45
C GLU A 387 18.13 -1.46 15.65
N PHE A 388 17.93 -0.63 16.67
CA PHE A 388 16.64 -0.06 17.07
C PHE A 388 16.52 1.43 16.77
N LEU A 389 17.55 2.06 16.20
CA LEU A 389 17.51 3.47 15.83
C LEU A 389 16.79 3.66 14.49
N PRO A 390 16.02 4.76 14.35
CA PRO A 390 15.29 5.04 13.13
C PRO A 390 16.24 5.22 11.94
N MET A 391 15.83 4.75 10.76
CA MET A 391 16.64 4.74 9.54
C MET A 391 15.79 4.91 8.28
N VAL A 392 16.29 5.73 7.35
CA VAL A 392 15.84 5.73 5.96
C VAL A 392 17.07 5.52 5.08
N MET A 393 16.99 4.62 4.10
CA MET A 393 17.99 4.45 3.07
C MET A 393 17.27 4.40 1.72
N GLY A 394 17.70 5.21 0.77
CA GLY A 394 17.11 5.22 -0.57
C GLY A 394 18.18 5.25 -1.65
N GLU A 395 17.89 4.62 -2.78
CA GLU A 395 18.70 4.66 -3.98
C GLU A 395 17.79 5.03 -5.16
N ALA A 396 18.18 6.04 -5.93
CA ALA A 396 17.58 6.35 -7.22
C ALA A 396 18.61 6.06 -8.30
N VAL A 397 18.31 5.08 -9.14
CA VAL A 397 19.20 4.53 -10.16
C VAL A 397 18.62 4.91 -11.52
N PRO A 398 19.08 6.02 -12.13
CA PRO A 398 18.58 6.44 -13.43
C PRO A 398 19.06 5.49 -14.53
N ASP A 399 18.28 5.40 -15.61
CA ASP A 399 18.69 4.73 -16.85
C ASP A 399 19.88 5.45 -17.52
N GLN A 400 19.88 6.78 -17.46
CA GLN A 400 20.97 7.65 -17.87
C GLN A 400 21.25 8.75 -16.85
N GLY A 401 22.52 8.97 -16.53
CA GLY A 401 22.94 10.02 -15.62
C GLY A 401 23.66 9.48 -14.39
N ARG A 402 23.60 10.22 -13.28
CA ARG A 402 24.29 9.86 -12.03
C ARG A 402 23.27 9.34 -11.03
N PRO A 403 23.53 8.18 -10.38
CA PRO A 403 22.67 7.73 -9.31
C PRO A 403 22.76 8.67 -8.11
N SER A 404 21.69 8.68 -7.33
CA SER A 404 21.66 9.35 -6.03
C SER A 404 21.31 8.35 -4.93
N SER A 405 21.96 8.51 -3.79
CA SER A 405 21.69 7.72 -2.59
C SER A 405 21.37 8.65 -1.44
N VAL A 406 20.34 8.34 -0.68
CA VAL A 406 19.89 9.13 0.46
C VAL A 406 19.94 8.29 1.73
N ARG A 407 20.35 8.91 2.83
CA ARG A 407 20.32 8.34 4.18
C ARG A 407 19.59 9.30 5.11
N GLY A 408 18.53 8.83 5.74
CA GLY A 408 17.92 9.50 6.88
C GLY A 408 18.79 9.39 8.12
N ALA A 409 18.88 10.48 8.85
CA ALA A 409 19.57 10.54 10.13
C ALA A 409 18.76 11.37 11.13
N LEU A 410 18.84 10.97 12.39
CA LEU A 410 18.42 11.79 13.52
C LEU A 410 19.68 12.46 14.08
N CYS A 411 19.76 13.78 13.96
CA CYS A 411 20.99 14.56 14.21
C CYS A 411 20.82 15.50 15.40
N TRP A 412 21.84 15.55 16.26
CA TRP A 412 21.90 16.47 17.39
C TRP A 412 22.45 17.83 16.97
N ASN A 413 21.71 18.90 17.26
CA ASN A 413 22.08 20.27 16.89
C ASN A 413 23.02 20.96 17.90
N GLY A 414 23.54 20.22 18.88
CA GLY A 414 24.45 20.76 19.91
C GLY A 414 23.75 21.44 21.09
N ARG A 415 22.41 21.50 21.10
CA ARG A 415 21.58 22.14 22.14
C ARG A 415 20.59 21.13 22.73
N GLY A 416 19.88 21.51 23.78
CA GLY A 416 18.86 20.67 24.41
C GLY A 416 19.14 20.36 25.88
N MET A 417 18.20 19.67 26.50
CA MET A 417 18.26 19.23 27.90
C MET A 417 19.10 17.97 28.08
N SER A 418 19.40 17.62 29.33
CA SER A 418 19.97 16.30 29.63
C SER A 418 18.94 15.20 29.35
N LEU A 419 19.42 14.02 28.95
CA LEU A 419 18.54 12.91 28.59
C LEU A 419 17.60 12.50 29.76
N PRO A 420 18.07 12.35 31.02
CA PRO A 420 17.20 11.92 32.11
C PRO A 420 16.13 12.96 32.46
N GLU A 421 16.45 14.25 32.37
CA GLU A 421 15.47 15.32 32.63
C GLU A 421 14.39 15.38 31.56
N ALA A 422 14.79 15.28 30.28
CA ALA A 422 13.84 15.27 29.17
C ALA A 422 12.91 14.05 29.23
N VAL A 423 13.45 12.85 29.49
CA VAL A 423 12.65 11.62 29.64
C VAL A 423 11.65 11.75 30.79
N ARG A 424 12.06 12.28 31.95
CA ARG A 424 11.13 12.49 33.08
C ARG A 424 10.05 13.51 32.79
N LEU A 425 10.35 14.55 32.02
CA LEU A 425 9.37 15.56 31.64
C LEU A 425 8.28 14.97 30.73
N VAL A 426 8.70 14.17 29.74
CA VAL A 426 7.83 13.61 28.71
C VAL A 426 7.08 12.37 29.22
N TYR A 427 7.82 11.39 29.73
CA TYR A 427 7.29 10.07 30.06
C TYR A 427 6.92 9.93 31.52
N ARG A 428 7.36 10.81 32.43
CA ARG A 428 7.09 10.78 33.88
C ARG A 428 7.60 9.54 34.61
N ASP A 429 7.07 8.37 34.28
CA ASP A 429 7.36 7.06 34.86
C ASP A 429 7.10 5.92 33.83
N PRO A 430 7.53 4.68 34.11
CA PRO A 430 7.33 3.54 33.21
C PRO A 430 5.86 3.18 32.93
N LEU A 431 4.94 3.39 33.88
CA LEU A 431 3.51 3.10 33.70
C LEU A 431 2.89 4.03 32.66
N PHE A 432 3.30 5.31 32.67
CA PHE A 432 2.84 6.28 31.71
C PHE A 432 3.38 5.98 30.30
N LEU A 433 4.63 5.52 30.17
CA LEU A 433 5.15 4.99 28.89
C LEU A 433 4.28 3.84 28.37
N MET A 434 4.01 2.83 29.20
CA MET A 434 3.15 1.69 28.81
C MET A 434 1.76 2.14 28.37
N SER A 435 1.16 3.06 29.12
CA SER A 435 -0.17 3.61 28.80
C SER A 435 -0.19 4.27 27.40
N ASN A 436 0.85 5.02 27.03
CA ASN A 436 0.97 5.63 25.71
C ASN A 436 1.26 4.60 24.60
N MET A 437 2.03 3.55 24.89
CA MET A 437 2.26 2.46 23.93
C MET A 437 0.96 1.72 23.62
N TYR A 438 0.18 1.35 24.64
CA TYR A 438 -1.13 0.71 24.43
C TYR A 438 -2.17 1.66 23.83
N GLY A 439 -2.07 2.96 24.12
CA GLY A 439 -2.93 3.99 23.55
C GLY A 439 -2.58 4.40 22.11
N GLY A 440 -1.46 3.93 21.55
CA GLY A 440 -1.02 4.31 20.20
C GLY A 440 -0.55 5.76 20.05
N THR A 441 -0.23 6.44 21.16
CA THR A 441 0.14 7.88 21.20
C THR A 441 1.63 8.10 21.47
N VAL A 442 2.44 7.04 21.46
CA VAL A 442 3.86 7.12 21.83
C VAL A 442 4.68 8.01 20.89
N TRP A 443 4.34 8.05 19.60
CA TRP A 443 5.02 8.87 18.60
C TRP A 443 4.92 10.37 18.89
N GLU A 444 3.80 10.84 19.46
CA GLU A 444 3.65 12.25 19.88
C GLU A 444 4.63 12.59 21.01
N ARG A 445 4.76 11.66 21.97
CA ARG A 445 5.67 11.82 23.12
C ARG A 445 7.12 11.72 22.66
N ASP A 446 7.41 10.86 21.70
CA ASP A 446 8.75 10.75 21.13
C ASP A 446 9.16 12.06 20.44
N GLN A 447 8.28 12.67 19.65
CA GLN A 447 8.58 13.97 19.03
C GLN A 447 8.88 15.05 20.10
N GLU A 448 8.10 15.13 21.18
CA GLU A 448 8.37 16.04 22.28
C GLU A 448 9.74 15.77 22.93
N LEU A 449 10.12 14.49 23.10
CA LEU A 449 11.44 14.10 23.60
C LEU A 449 12.55 14.59 22.65
N LEU A 450 12.43 14.33 21.35
CA LEU A 450 13.42 14.72 20.36
C LEU A 450 13.65 16.23 20.35
N ASP A 451 12.56 17.01 20.42
CA ASP A 451 12.61 18.47 20.49
C ASP A 451 13.37 18.97 21.73
N LEU A 452 13.09 18.39 22.90
CA LEU A 452 13.78 18.73 24.16
C LEU A 452 15.27 18.37 24.13
N LEU A 453 15.64 17.30 23.43
CA LEU A 453 17.03 16.86 23.27
C LEU A 453 17.78 17.61 22.17
N GLY A 454 17.10 18.44 21.37
CA GLY A 454 17.69 19.10 20.21
C GLY A 454 18.06 18.12 19.09
N LEU A 455 17.33 17.02 18.97
CA LEU A 455 17.45 16.04 17.91
C LEU A 455 16.44 16.37 16.79
N GLN A 456 16.88 16.32 15.54
CA GLN A 456 16.02 16.60 14.37
C GLN A 456 16.23 15.58 13.26
N TYR A 457 15.18 15.27 12.51
CA TYR A 457 15.26 14.35 11.38
C TYR A 457 15.73 15.09 10.13
N VAL A 458 16.72 14.50 9.44
CA VAL A 458 17.28 15.04 8.20
C VAL A 458 17.42 13.93 7.16
N LEU A 459 17.50 14.30 5.88
CA LEU A 459 18.04 13.41 4.84
C LEU A 459 19.36 13.94 4.32
N LEU A 460 20.37 13.07 4.31
CA LEU A 460 21.69 13.33 3.74
C LEU A 460 21.80 12.57 2.43
N GLU A 461 22.02 13.29 1.35
CA GLU A 461 22.05 12.71 0.02
C GLU A 461 23.42 12.89 -0.64
N LYS A 462 23.80 11.88 -1.40
CA LYS A 462 24.99 11.86 -2.25
C LYS A 462 24.56 11.60 -3.69
N VAL A 463 24.93 12.50 -4.60
CA VAL A 463 24.72 12.35 -6.06
C VAL A 463 26.07 12.16 -6.74
N GLY A 464 26.28 11.02 -7.41
CA GLY A 464 27.60 10.68 -7.94
C GLY A 464 27.82 9.17 -8.08
N SER A 465 29.06 8.74 -8.32
CA SER A 465 29.34 7.32 -8.63
C SER A 465 29.01 6.39 -7.44
N SER A 466 28.40 5.23 -7.76
CA SER A 466 27.94 4.27 -6.76
C SER A 466 29.07 3.38 -6.20
N ARG A 467 28.94 3.09 -4.89
CA ARG A 467 29.54 2.05 -4.04
C ARG A 467 31.07 1.83 -4.12
N ALA A 468 31.81 2.58 -3.29
CA ALA A 468 32.87 2.08 -2.38
C ALA A 468 33.83 3.18 -1.87
N LYS A 469 33.91 4.34 -2.55
CA LYS A 469 34.76 5.47 -2.10
C LYS A 469 34.06 6.79 -2.34
N ALA A 470 34.02 7.65 -1.33
CA ALA A 470 33.66 9.05 -1.51
C ALA A 470 34.70 9.70 -2.46
N SER A 471 34.25 10.20 -3.60
CA SER A 471 35.07 11.05 -4.46
C SER A 471 34.89 12.51 -4.02
N ALA A 472 35.92 13.33 -4.16
CA ALA A 472 35.82 14.78 -3.97
C ALA A 472 34.87 15.46 -4.99
N ILE A 473 34.43 14.71 -6.01
CA ILE A 473 33.59 15.16 -7.13
C ILE A 473 32.08 14.89 -6.86
N ASP A 474 31.76 14.10 -5.83
CA ASP A 474 30.37 13.75 -5.51
C ASP A 474 29.65 14.96 -4.89
N GLU A 475 28.45 15.27 -5.38
CA GLU A 475 27.61 16.31 -4.80
C GLU A 475 27.00 15.79 -3.49
N ARG A 476 27.06 16.61 -2.44
CA ARG A 476 26.39 16.35 -1.18
C ARG A 476 25.21 17.29 -1.04
N ARG A 477 24.07 16.75 -0.63
CA ARG A 477 22.86 17.53 -0.40
C ARG A 477 22.29 17.24 0.99
N ILE A 478 21.77 18.29 1.62
CA ILE A 478 21.10 18.22 2.91
C ILE A 478 19.65 18.62 2.68
N TRP A 479 18.73 17.72 3.05
CA TRP A 479 17.29 17.98 3.06
C TRP A 479 16.85 18.18 4.50
N VAL A 480 16.21 19.32 4.76
CA VAL A 480 15.70 19.70 6.08
C VAL A 480 14.32 20.31 5.95
N ARG A 481 13.47 20.10 6.96
CA ARG A 481 12.17 20.74 7.04
C ARG A 481 12.34 22.10 7.73
N ARG A 482 11.78 23.14 7.14
CA ARG A 482 11.69 24.49 7.71
C ARG A 482 10.22 24.89 7.81
N GLU A 483 9.90 25.99 8.47
CA GLU A 483 8.52 26.50 8.60
C GLU A 483 7.80 26.65 7.24
N GLN A 484 8.55 26.98 6.18
CA GLN A 484 8.03 27.17 4.82
C GLN A 484 7.95 25.87 4.00
N GLY A 485 8.25 24.71 4.59
CA GLY A 485 8.29 23.41 3.94
C GLY A 485 9.70 22.84 3.76
N VAL A 486 9.82 21.83 2.88
CA VAL A 486 11.08 21.12 2.60
C VAL A 486 12.06 22.03 1.86
N ARG A 487 13.32 22.03 2.30
CA ARG A 487 14.44 22.73 1.64
C ARG A 487 15.58 21.75 1.38
N VAL A 488 16.17 21.85 0.19
CA VAL A 488 17.38 21.10 -0.20
C VAL A 488 18.54 22.07 -0.44
N TYR A 489 19.69 21.77 0.14
CA TYR A 489 20.90 22.56 0.01
C TYR A 489 21.99 21.71 -0.64
N SER A 490 22.64 22.24 -1.68
CA SER A 490 23.65 21.51 -2.47
C SER A 490 25.04 22.08 -2.24
N SER A 491 26.00 21.19 -1.96
CA SER A 491 27.42 21.54 -1.79
C SER A 491 28.08 22.05 -3.08
N LEU A 492 27.49 21.77 -4.26
CA LEU A 492 28.01 22.22 -5.55
C LEU A 492 27.26 23.44 -6.08
N ALA A 493 25.93 23.43 -6.05
CA ALA A 493 25.12 24.52 -6.62
C ALA A 493 25.12 25.77 -5.73
N HIS A 494 25.09 25.60 -4.40
CA HIS A 494 25.00 26.71 -3.45
C HIS A 494 25.85 26.46 -2.19
N PRO A 495 27.20 26.49 -2.29
CA PRO A 495 28.10 26.07 -1.21
C PRO A 495 27.93 26.84 0.10
N TYR A 496 27.64 28.13 0.04
CA TYR A 496 27.42 28.96 1.23
C TYR A 496 26.14 28.57 1.98
N ALA A 497 25.03 28.40 1.26
CA ALA A 497 23.76 27.97 1.84
C ALA A 497 23.85 26.54 2.38
N TYR A 498 24.60 25.66 1.71
CA TYR A 498 24.93 24.33 2.20
C TYR A 498 25.72 24.37 3.52
N ALA A 499 26.76 25.20 3.60
CA ALA A 499 27.55 25.34 4.83
C ALA A 499 26.70 25.85 6.01
N GLN A 500 25.77 26.76 5.75
CA GLN A 500 24.84 27.25 6.76
C GLN A 500 23.86 26.15 7.21
N ALA A 501 23.24 25.44 6.27
CA ALA A 501 22.36 24.31 6.59
C ALA A 501 23.10 23.20 7.36
N HIS A 502 24.34 22.92 6.99
CA HIS A 502 25.20 21.97 7.71
C HIS A 502 25.47 22.44 9.15
N ALA A 503 25.77 23.72 9.37
CA ALA A 503 25.99 24.27 10.70
C ALA A 503 24.72 24.20 11.58
N ASP A 504 23.53 24.38 11.00
CA ASP A 504 22.26 24.32 11.72
C ASP A 504 21.91 22.91 12.24
N ILE A 505 22.49 21.87 11.62
CA ILE A 505 22.23 20.46 11.98
C ILE A 505 23.42 19.77 12.66
N ALA A 506 24.52 20.51 12.86
CA ALA A 506 25.76 20.02 13.43
C ALA A 506 25.91 20.48 14.88
N ALA A 507 26.58 19.67 15.69
CA ALA A 507 27.08 20.05 17.01
C ALA A 507 28.59 20.33 16.89
N ASP A 508 29.02 21.52 17.30
CA ASP A 508 30.43 21.95 17.23
C ASP A 508 31.08 21.80 15.84
N GLY A 509 30.27 21.95 14.78
CA GLY A 509 30.72 21.86 13.39
C GLY A 509 30.72 20.46 12.79
N GLU A 510 30.37 19.42 13.56
CA GLU A 510 30.25 18.05 13.08
C GLU A 510 28.79 17.55 13.13
N ILE A 511 28.40 16.76 12.13
CA ILE A 511 27.10 16.06 12.18
C ILE A 511 27.21 14.94 13.21
N VAL A 512 26.53 15.11 14.34
CA VAL A 512 26.45 14.11 15.41
C VAL A 512 25.16 13.34 15.27
N SER A 513 25.25 12.05 14.91
CA SER A 513 24.09 11.16 14.86
C SER A 513 23.55 10.87 16.26
N VAL A 514 22.30 10.42 16.36
CA VAL A 514 21.71 10.02 17.64
C VAL A 514 22.53 8.91 18.34
N ALA A 515 23.10 7.96 17.60
CA ALA A 515 23.99 6.94 18.17
C ALA A 515 25.24 7.57 18.82
N GLN A 516 25.85 8.56 18.14
CA GLN A 516 26.99 9.29 18.69
C GLN A 516 26.59 10.15 19.89
N TYR A 517 25.43 10.82 19.83
CA TYR A 517 24.87 11.60 20.93
C TYR A 517 24.70 10.76 22.21
N LEU A 518 24.15 9.55 22.09
CA LEU A 518 23.98 8.60 23.20
C LEU A 518 25.34 8.15 23.74
N ASN A 519 26.27 7.80 22.86
CA ASN A 519 27.64 7.37 23.23
C ASN A 519 28.47 8.47 23.89
N MET A 520 28.19 9.75 23.64
CA MET A 520 28.81 10.87 24.35
C MET A 520 28.32 11.00 25.80
N ARG A 521 27.18 10.39 26.15
CA ARG A 521 26.51 10.51 27.46
C ARG A 521 26.16 9.15 28.09
N PRO A 522 27.10 8.20 28.15
CA PRO A 522 26.78 6.81 28.51
C PRO A 522 26.20 6.68 29.92
N ARG A 523 26.61 7.56 30.86
CA ARG A 523 26.07 7.57 32.22
C ARG A 523 24.60 8.00 32.28
N GLU A 524 24.21 8.97 31.47
CA GLU A 524 22.82 9.43 31.40
C GLU A 524 21.92 8.36 30.78
N VAL A 525 22.39 7.75 29.68
CA VAL A 525 21.67 6.68 28.98
C VAL A 525 21.49 5.46 29.90
N GLU A 526 22.54 5.06 30.64
CA GLU A 526 22.48 3.94 31.59
C GLU A 526 21.47 4.18 32.72
N ILE A 527 21.38 5.41 33.24
CA ILE A 527 20.40 5.75 34.29
C ILE A 527 18.98 5.53 33.76
N VAL A 528 18.69 6.06 32.57
CA VAL A 528 17.37 5.92 31.94
C VAL A 528 17.07 4.46 31.58
N ALA A 529 18.01 3.77 30.94
CA ALA A 529 17.83 2.38 30.52
C ALA A 529 17.50 1.48 31.73
N ARG A 530 18.21 1.61 32.84
CA ARG A 530 17.95 0.85 34.05
C ARG A 530 16.58 1.18 34.67
N GLU A 531 16.28 2.48 34.83
CA GLU A 531 15.02 2.94 35.43
C GLU A 531 13.79 2.35 34.72
N TYR A 532 13.83 2.21 33.40
CA TYR A 532 12.72 1.68 32.61
C TYR A 532 12.77 0.15 32.39
N ARG A 533 13.96 -0.48 32.33
CA ARG A 533 14.09 -1.96 32.24
C ARG A 533 13.56 -2.68 33.47
N ASP A 534 13.84 -2.13 34.65
CA ASP A 534 13.43 -2.72 35.92
C ASP A 534 11.90 -2.88 36.03
N PHE A 535 11.14 -2.14 35.21
CA PHE A 535 9.69 -2.24 35.11
C PHE A 535 9.21 -3.18 33.99
N VAL A 536 9.88 -3.18 32.83
CA VAL A 536 9.53 -4.03 31.67
C VAL A 536 9.74 -5.53 31.94
N HIS A 537 10.61 -5.90 32.88
CA HIS A 537 10.80 -7.30 33.28
C HIS A 537 9.85 -7.78 34.41
N VAL A 538 9.03 -6.89 34.97
CA VAL A 538 8.10 -7.19 36.07
C VAL A 538 6.67 -7.43 35.56
N VAL A 539 6.36 -6.98 34.33
CA VAL A 539 5.12 -7.25 33.59
C VAL A 539 5.41 -8.28 32.52
#